data_AF-A0A852VG12-F1
#
_entry.id   AF-A0A852VG12-F1
#
_cell.length_a   1.000
_cell.length_b   1.000
_cell.length_c   1.000
_cell.angle_alpha   90.00
_cell.angle_beta   90.00
_cell.angle_gamma   90.00
#
_symmetry.space_group_name_H-M   'P 1'
#
loop_
_entity.id
_entity.type
_entity.pdbx_description
1 polymer ?
#
loop_
_entity_poly.entity_id
_entity_poly.type
_entity_poly.pdbx_seq_one_letter_code
_entity_poly.pdbx_strand_id
1 'polypeptide(L)'
;MGASFFMGGDVHLYPAVPAPTGFFEAWYGNPPFNLRPVMESEKNLYRFYESFFKRLNTVPYGVFIRENLVNAGGGVSLGSTSFVSTFEPTTDWGQLKITLAHEMLHTFVGQLDSGGTDGSWYSEGSSVYYARLRAGQVTSSEFLADLNSTAGRYYTDVMIHTPNSEIAPNF
;
A
#
# COMPACT_ATOMS: atom_id res chain seq x y z
N MET A 1 -0.53 22.22 0.80
CA MET A 1 0.91 22.38 1.13
C MET A 1 1.64 21.21 0.52
N GLY A 2 2.78 21.43 -0.14
CA GLY A 2 3.62 20.34 -0.63
C GLY A 2 4.36 19.70 0.54
N ALA A 3 4.26 18.39 0.70
CA ALA A 3 5.11 17.64 1.62
C ALA A 3 6.40 17.25 0.87
N SER A 4 7.53 17.31 1.57
CA SER A 4 8.80 16.80 1.06
C SER A 4 9.23 15.61 1.90
N PHE A 5 9.60 14.52 1.25
CA PHE A 5 10.15 13.33 1.88
C PHE A 5 11.61 13.17 1.47
N PHE A 6 12.48 12.95 2.46
CA PHE A 6 13.92 12.85 2.25
C PHE A 6 14.40 11.50 2.75
N MET A 7 15.19 10.81 1.93
CA MET A 7 15.94 9.62 2.31
C MET A 7 17.43 9.93 2.16
N GLY A 8 18.24 9.46 3.10
CA GLY A 8 19.69 9.65 3.09
C GLY A 8 20.42 8.34 3.39
N GLY A 9 21.65 8.23 2.89
CA GLY A 9 22.46 7.02 2.98
C GLY A 9 22.55 6.29 1.64
N ASP A 10 22.71 4.97 1.70
CA ASP A 10 22.71 4.09 0.52
C ASP A 10 21.29 3.86 0.03
N VAL A 11 20.72 4.89 -0.59
CA VAL A 11 19.37 4.84 -1.16
C VAL A 11 19.47 4.28 -2.55
N HIS A 12 18.70 3.23 -2.80
CA HIS A 12 18.59 2.63 -4.12
C HIS A 12 17.32 3.10 -4.82
N LEU A 13 17.30 2.98 -6.14
CA LEU A 13 16.25 3.55 -6.99
C LEU A 13 15.87 2.61 -8.14
N TYR A 14 14.57 2.54 -8.43
CA TYR A 14 14.02 1.82 -9.57
C TYR A 14 13.00 2.70 -10.34
N PRO A 15 13.13 2.84 -11.67
CA PRO A 15 14.33 2.52 -12.43
C PRO A 15 15.51 3.40 -11.97
N ALA A 16 16.75 2.96 -12.22
CA ALA A 16 17.95 3.69 -11.79
C ALA A 16 18.00 5.15 -12.28
N VAL A 17 17.30 5.46 -13.38
CA VAL A 17 17.04 6.82 -13.84
C VAL A 17 15.53 6.95 -14.07
N PRO A 18 14.77 7.55 -13.14
CA PRO A 18 13.34 7.80 -13.29
C PRO A 18 13.04 8.71 -14.47
N ALA A 19 11.91 8.44 -15.13
CA ALA A 19 11.38 9.37 -16.11
C ALA A 19 10.77 10.60 -15.39
N PRO A 20 10.60 11.74 -16.09
CA PRO A 20 9.94 12.92 -15.53
C PRO A 20 8.47 12.70 -15.15
N THR A 21 7.87 11.58 -15.54
CA THR A 21 6.49 11.18 -15.24
C THR A 21 6.42 9.67 -14.98
N GLY A 22 5.37 9.24 -14.26
CA GLY A 22 5.11 7.83 -13.99
C GLY A 22 5.86 7.29 -12.77
N PHE A 23 5.88 5.96 -12.67
CA PHE A 23 6.32 5.24 -11.47
C PHE A 23 7.84 5.29 -11.26
N PHE A 24 8.24 5.59 -10.02
CA PHE A 24 9.54 5.26 -9.48
C PHE A 24 9.40 4.74 -8.05
N GLU A 25 10.42 4.03 -7.61
CA GLU A 25 10.52 3.52 -6.26
C GLU A 25 11.92 3.75 -5.71
N ALA A 26 12.01 4.19 -4.46
CA ALA A 26 13.25 4.34 -3.74
C ALA A 26 13.23 3.53 -2.45
N TRP A 27 14.33 2.86 -2.11
CA TRP A 27 14.41 2.10 -0.87
C TRP A 27 15.72 2.28 -0.12
N TYR A 28 15.66 2.04 1.19
CA TYR A 28 16.80 2.01 2.09
C TYR A 28 16.73 0.78 3.00
N GLY A 29 17.88 0.16 3.24
CA GLY A 29 18.04 -1.05 4.04
C GLY A 29 18.27 -2.29 3.20
N ASN A 30 18.28 -3.46 3.84
CA ASN A 30 18.56 -4.75 3.20
C ASN A 30 17.33 -5.66 3.27
N PRO A 31 16.40 -5.56 2.31
CA PRO A 31 15.25 -6.45 2.24
C PRO A 31 15.70 -7.91 2.20
N PRO A 32 14.98 -8.82 2.88
CA PRO A 32 15.33 -10.24 2.92
C PRO A 32 15.04 -10.99 1.61
N PHE A 33 14.63 -10.28 0.56
CA PHE A 33 14.27 -10.80 -0.75
C PHE A 33 14.71 -9.83 -1.85
N ASN A 34 14.71 -10.30 -3.10
CA ASN A 34 14.96 -9.45 -4.25
C ASN A 34 13.77 -8.50 -4.46
N LEU A 35 13.97 -7.20 -4.28
CA LEU A 35 12.92 -6.20 -4.50
C LEU A 35 12.55 -6.06 -5.98
N ARG A 36 13.46 -6.30 -6.92
CA ARG A 36 13.20 -5.95 -8.33
C ARG A 36 11.91 -6.56 -8.91
N PRO A 37 11.59 -7.84 -8.69
CA PRO A 37 10.28 -8.40 -9.07
C PRO A 37 9.09 -7.71 -8.40
N VAL A 38 9.22 -7.23 -7.16
CA VAL A 38 8.19 -6.45 -6.45
C VAL A 38 7.94 -5.15 -7.20
N MET A 39 9.00 -4.37 -7.43
CA MET A 39 8.92 -3.06 -8.09
C MET A 39 8.37 -3.16 -9.52
N GLU A 40 8.73 -4.24 -10.25
CA GLU A 40 8.16 -4.53 -11.57
C GLU A 40 6.66 -4.83 -11.49
N SER A 41 6.25 -5.62 -10.49
CA SER A 41 4.85 -5.94 -10.23
C SER A 41 4.06 -4.69 -9.84
N GLU A 42 4.63 -3.81 -9.02
CA GLU A 42 4.01 -2.55 -8.59
C GLU A 42 3.90 -1.55 -9.73
N LYS A 43 4.94 -1.38 -10.54
CA LYS A 43 4.87 -0.56 -11.75
C LYS A 43 3.76 -1.02 -12.69
N ASN A 44 3.58 -2.33 -12.84
CA ASN A 44 2.49 -2.88 -13.65
C ASN A 44 1.12 -2.63 -13.00
N LEU A 45 1.03 -2.75 -11.68
CA LEU A 45 -0.17 -2.43 -10.92
C LEU A 45 -0.56 -0.95 -11.05
N TYR A 46 0.41 -0.05 -10.93
CA TYR A 46 0.20 1.37 -11.12
C TYR A 46 -0.42 1.67 -12.49
N ARG A 47 0.16 1.11 -13.56
CA ARG A 47 -0.38 1.23 -14.93
C ARG A 47 -1.78 0.64 -15.07
N PHE A 48 -2.04 -0.48 -14.41
CA PHE A 48 -3.37 -1.07 -14.36
C PHE A 48 -4.37 -0.11 -13.72
N TYR A 49 -4.06 0.47 -12.56
CA TYR A 49 -4.95 1.42 -11.89
C TYR A 49 -5.15 2.71 -12.69
N GLU A 50 -4.10 3.25 -13.32
CA GLU A 50 -4.24 4.40 -14.22
C GLU A 50 -5.26 4.11 -15.34
N SER A 51 -5.17 2.93 -15.94
CA SER A 51 -6.08 2.49 -17.01
C SER A 51 -7.50 2.23 -16.49
N PHE A 52 -7.61 1.52 -15.37
CA PHE A 52 -8.88 1.12 -14.77
C PHE A 52 -9.70 2.33 -14.29
N PHE A 53 -9.06 3.23 -13.55
CA PHE A 53 -9.69 4.45 -13.03
C PHE A 53 -9.69 5.61 -14.05
N LYS A 54 -9.13 5.41 -15.25
CA LYS A 54 -9.01 6.42 -16.30
C LYS A 54 -8.34 7.71 -15.81
N ARG A 55 -7.34 7.55 -14.94
CA ARG A 55 -6.58 8.64 -14.33
C ARG A 55 -5.12 8.48 -14.69
N LEU A 56 -4.71 9.16 -15.75
CA LEU A 56 -3.30 9.27 -16.13
C LEU A 56 -2.66 10.33 -15.24
N ASN A 57 -1.60 9.97 -14.53
CA ASN A 57 -0.82 10.94 -13.77
C ASN A 57 0.29 11.50 -14.66
N THR A 58 0.30 12.82 -14.82
CA THR A 58 1.29 13.54 -15.63
C THR A 58 2.51 13.97 -14.80
N VAL A 59 2.61 13.50 -13.57
CA VAL A 59 3.68 13.79 -12.61
C VAL A 59 4.33 12.48 -12.14
N PRO A 60 5.56 12.52 -11.60
CA PRO A 60 6.17 11.34 -10.99
C PRO A 60 5.30 10.78 -9.86
N TYR A 61 5.23 9.45 -9.80
CA TYR A 61 4.60 8.71 -8.71
C TYR A 61 5.66 7.94 -7.93
N GLY A 62 5.80 8.23 -6.64
CA GLY A 62 6.89 7.72 -5.82
C GLY A 62 6.42 6.70 -4.78
N VAL A 63 7.00 5.51 -4.83
CA VAL A 63 6.92 4.54 -3.72
C VAL A 63 8.22 4.61 -2.93
N PHE A 64 8.12 4.78 -1.63
CA PHE A 64 9.28 4.80 -0.75
C PHE A 64 9.24 3.59 0.18
N ILE A 65 10.32 2.85 0.29
CA ILE A 65 10.39 1.67 1.14
C ILE A 65 11.56 1.82 2.13
N ARG A 66 11.32 1.53 3.41
CA ARG A 66 12.41 1.53 4.40
C ARG A 66 12.28 0.40 5.41
N GLU A 67 13.42 -0.05 5.91
CA GLU A 67 13.43 -0.96 7.05
C GLU A 67 12.90 -0.26 8.33
N ASN A 68 12.03 -0.94 9.07
CA ASN A 68 11.49 -0.49 10.34
C ASN A 68 11.20 -1.67 11.28
N LEU A 69 12.04 -1.86 12.29
CA LEU A 69 11.94 -2.99 13.23
C LEU A 69 10.84 -2.86 14.29
N VAL A 70 10.15 -1.71 14.36
CA VAL A 70 9.10 -1.46 15.37
C VAL A 70 7.70 -1.61 14.77
N ASN A 71 7.53 -1.21 13.51
CA ASN A 71 6.25 -1.26 12.81
C ASN A 71 6.52 -1.51 11.33
N ALA A 72 6.69 -2.79 10.99
CA ALA A 72 6.84 -3.26 9.63
C ALA A 72 5.50 -3.62 9.02
N GLY A 73 5.37 -3.50 7.70
CA GLY A 73 4.19 -3.91 6.95
C GLY A 73 3.05 -2.88 6.88
N GLY A 74 3.25 -1.68 7.45
CA GLY A 74 2.34 -0.54 7.29
C GLY A 74 2.85 0.47 6.26
N GLY A 75 1.93 1.30 5.75
CA GLY A 75 2.26 2.44 4.90
C GLY A 75 1.49 3.71 5.25
N VAL A 76 1.97 4.82 4.69
CA VAL A 76 1.39 6.16 4.86
C VAL A 76 1.51 6.93 3.56
N SER A 77 0.40 7.54 3.14
CA SER A 77 0.38 8.47 2.01
C SER A 77 1.26 9.70 2.27
N LEU A 78 2.06 10.05 1.27
CA LEU A 78 2.89 11.25 1.21
C LEU A 78 2.30 12.20 0.16
N GLY A 79 1.02 12.55 0.31
CA GLY A 79 0.26 13.35 -0.65
C GLY A 79 -0.42 12.50 -1.74
N SER A 80 -0.79 13.13 -2.86
CA SER A 80 -1.63 12.48 -3.88
C SER A 80 -0.86 11.62 -4.88
N THR A 81 0.48 11.60 -4.81
CA THR A 81 1.36 10.97 -5.81
C THR A 81 2.49 10.16 -5.18
N SER A 82 2.44 9.90 -3.89
CA SER A 82 3.44 9.05 -3.25
C SER A 82 2.96 8.47 -1.94
N PHE A 83 3.60 7.40 -1.50
CA PHE A 83 3.46 6.83 -0.17
C PHE A 83 4.78 6.21 0.29
N VAL A 84 4.91 6.00 1.59
CA VAL A 84 6.00 5.23 2.19
C VAL A 84 5.45 3.95 2.79
N SER A 85 6.17 2.85 2.61
CA SER A 85 5.89 1.56 3.24
C SER A 85 7.14 1.05 3.96
N THR A 86 6.96 0.05 4.81
CA THR A 86 8.01 -0.46 5.70
C THR A 86 8.13 -1.98 5.64
N PHE A 87 9.35 -2.47 5.85
CA PHE A 87 9.64 -3.90 5.98
C PHE A 87 10.58 -4.16 7.18
N GLU A 88 10.71 -5.43 7.54
CA GLU A 88 11.68 -5.96 8.51
C GLU A 88 12.36 -7.22 7.94
N PRO A 89 13.42 -7.74 8.56
CA PRO A 89 14.14 -8.92 8.07
C PRO A 89 13.28 -10.19 7.95
N THR A 90 12.15 -10.25 8.64
CA THR A 90 11.19 -11.37 8.61
C THR A 90 9.98 -11.11 7.70
N THR A 91 9.92 -9.97 7.02
CA THR A 91 8.81 -9.65 6.11
C THR A 91 8.73 -10.68 4.97
N ASP A 92 7.53 -11.21 4.76
CA ASP A 92 7.23 -12.08 3.63
C ASP A 92 6.99 -11.26 2.36
N TRP A 93 7.45 -11.79 1.23
CA TRP A 93 7.33 -11.15 -0.09
C TRP A 93 5.87 -10.94 -0.51
N GLY A 94 5.01 -11.95 -0.32
CA GLY A 94 3.60 -11.89 -0.69
C GLY A 94 2.85 -10.87 0.16
N GLN A 95 3.17 -10.80 1.46
CA GLN A 95 2.60 -9.80 2.36
C GLN A 95 2.97 -8.37 1.97
N LEU A 96 4.25 -8.10 1.71
CA LEU A 96 4.68 -6.76 1.29
C LEU A 96 3.98 -6.34 0.00
N LYS A 97 3.87 -7.24 -0.98
CA LYS A 97 3.19 -6.98 -2.24
C LYS A 97 1.72 -6.56 -2.05
N ILE A 98 1.00 -7.18 -1.12
CA ILE A 98 -0.38 -6.83 -0.78
C ILE A 98 -0.43 -5.46 -0.09
N THR A 99 0.45 -5.19 0.89
CA THR A 99 0.54 -3.87 1.53
C THR A 99 0.76 -2.78 0.49
N LEU A 100 1.73 -2.96 -0.39
CA LEU A 100 2.06 -1.97 -1.42
C LEU A 100 0.88 -1.72 -2.38
N ALA A 101 0.15 -2.77 -2.76
CA ALA A 101 -1.06 -2.64 -3.56
C ALA A 101 -2.18 -1.86 -2.83
N HIS A 102 -2.35 -2.10 -1.53
CA HIS A 102 -3.29 -1.39 -0.66
C HIS A 102 -2.96 0.10 -0.60
N GLU A 103 -1.72 0.44 -0.28
CA GLU A 103 -1.27 1.82 -0.18
C GLU A 103 -1.33 2.56 -1.53
N MET A 104 -1.01 1.87 -2.62
CA MET A 104 -1.10 2.46 -3.95
C MET A 104 -2.55 2.82 -4.31
N LEU A 105 -3.53 1.99 -3.95
CA LEU A 105 -4.93 2.26 -4.26
C LEU A 105 -5.44 3.53 -3.59
N HIS A 106 -4.99 3.84 -2.37
CA HIS A 106 -5.36 5.09 -1.68
C HIS A 106 -5.09 6.36 -2.51
N THR A 107 -4.23 6.29 -3.51
CA THR A 107 -4.00 7.42 -4.44
C THR A 107 -5.06 7.54 -5.54
N PHE A 108 -5.81 6.48 -5.82
CA PHE A 108 -6.87 6.40 -6.83
C PHE A 108 -8.28 6.47 -6.24
N VAL A 109 -8.48 5.93 -5.02
CA VAL A 109 -9.76 6.01 -4.32
C VAL A 109 -9.76 7.19 -3.34
N GLY A 110 -10.84 7.96 -3.35
CA GLY A 110 -11.03 9.05 -2.40
C GLY A 110 -11.57 8.56 -1.06
N GLN A 111 -11.90 9.52 -0.20
CA GLN A 111 -12.65 9.29 1.04
C GLN A 111 -14.10 9.73 0.85
N LEU A 112 -15.01 9.21 1.68
CA LEU A 112 -16.37 9.75 1.77
C LEU A 112 -16.37 11.08 2.54
N ASP A 113 -17.37 11.92 2.27
CA ASP A 113 -17.51 13.25 2.89
C ASP A 113 -17.64 13.22 4.43
N SER A 114 -18.09 12.08 4.98
CA SER A 114 -18.02 11.81 6.42
C SER A 114 -16.56 11.59 6.83
N GLY A 115 -15.84 12.68 7.11
CA GLY A 115 -14.45 12.62 7.53
C GLY A 115 -14.24 11.81 8.83
N GLY A 116 -12.99 11.44 9.11
CA GLY A 116 -12.62 10.68 10.30
C GLY A 116 -12.84 9.17 10.19
N THR A 117 -12.91 8.49 11.34
CA THR A 117 -13.05 7.02 11.44
C THR A 117 -14.38 6.50 10.89
N ASP A 118 -15.40 7.35 10.80
CA ASP A 118 -16.74 6.94 10.37
C ASP A 118 -16.84 6.71 8.86
N GLY A 119 -16.01 7.39 8.06
CA GLY A 119 -15.92 7.20 6.60
C GLY A 119 -14.75 6.33 6.14
N SER A 120 -13.81 5.97 7.03
CA SER A 120 -12.59 5.24 6.67
C SER A 120 -12.85 3.85 6.08
N TRP A 121 -13.98 3.24 6.44
CA TRP A 121 -14.38 1.93 5.90
C TRP A 121 -14.43 1.92 4.37
N TYR A 122 -14.78 3.04 3.74
CA TYR A 122 -14.87 3.12 2.29
C TYR A 122 -13.49 3.10 1.63
N SER A 123 -12.59 4.01 2.05
CA SER A 123 -11.23 4.06 1.50
C SER A 123 -10.45 2.81 1.83
N GLU A 124 -10.42 2.39 3.11
CA GLU A 124 -9.67 1.21 3.54
C GLU A 124 -10.29 -0.08 2.98
N GLY A 125 -11.62 -0.21 3.00
CA GLY A 125 -12.31 -1.37 2.43
C GLY A 125 -12.12 -1.47 0.91
N SER A 126 -12.11 -0.35 0.20
CA SER A 126 -11.77 -0.33 -1.24
C SER A 126 -10.32 -0.76 -1.46
N SER A 127 -9.37 -0.24 -0.68
CA SER A 127 -7.95 -0.61 -0.73
C SER A 127 -7.76 -2.11 -0.53
N VAL A 128 -8.40 -2.70 0.47
CA VAL A 128 -8.43 -4.15 0.68
C VAL A 128 -9.04 -4.89 -0.52
N TYR A 129 -10.21 -4.47 -1.00
CA TYR A 129 -10.93 -5.16 -2.07
C TYR A 129 -10.15 -5.18 -3.40
N TYR A 130 -9.66 -4.03 -3.85
CA TYR A 130 -8.98 -3.93 -5.15
C TYR A 130 -7.56 -4.48 -5.13
N ALA A 131 -6.83 -4.37 -4.01
CA ALA A 131 -5.51 -4.99 -3.85
C ALA A 131 -5.60 -6.51 -4.09
N ARG A 132 -6.70 -7.14 -3.65
CA ARG A 132 -6.92 -8.59 -3.75
C ARG A 132 -7.43 -9.04 -5.12
N LEU A 133 -8.38 -8.33 -5.73
CA LEU A 133 -9.20 -8.89 -6.81
C LEU A 133 -8.92 -8.38 -8.22
N ARG A 134 -8.15 -7.30 -8.38
CA ARG A 134 -8.11 -6.58 -9.67
C ARG A 134 -6.74 -6.41 -10.29
N ALA A 135 -5.69 -6.62 -9.51
CA ALA A 135 -4.33 -6.41 -9.97
C ALA A 135 -3.67 -7.64 -10.64
N GLY A 136 -4.33 -8.82 -10.60
CA GLY A 136 -3.73 -10.08 -11.06
C GLY A 136 -2.47 -10.48 -10.27
N GLN A 137 -2.27 -9.88 -9.10
CA GLN A 137 -1.06 -10.03 -8.28
C GLN A 137 -1.07 -11.33 -7.47
N VAL A 138 -2.25 -11.94 -7.30
CA VAL A 138 -2.47 -13.14 -6.47
C VAL A 138 -3.17 -14.23 -7.27
N THR A 139 -2.78 -15.47 -7.02
CA THR A 139 -3.45 -16.67 -7.50
C THR A 139 -4.79 -16.88 -6.76
N SER A 140 -5.65 -17.73 -7.31
CA SER A 140 -6.92 -18.07 -6.64
C SER A 140 -6.72 -18.72 -5.26
N SER A 141 -5.65 -19.49 -5.07
CA SER A 141 -5.31 -20.09 -3.78
C SER A 141 -4.83 -19.06 -2.76
N GLU A 142 -3.99 -18.11 -3.17
CA GLU A 142 -3.53 -17.01 -2.30
C GLU A 142 -4.71 -16.12 -1.91
N PHE A 143 -5.59 -15.81 -2.86
CA PHE A 143 -6.82 -15.08 -2.59
C PHE A 143 -7.71 -15.81 -1.57
N LEU A 144 -7.92 -17.12 -1.72
CA LEU A 144 -8.74 -17.89 -0.79
C LEU A 144 -8.11 -17.95 0.62
N ALA A 145 -6.79 -18.10 0.70
CA ALA A 145 -6.08 -18.12 1.98
C ALA A 145 -6.20 -16.77 2.71
N ASP A 146 -5.98 -15.66 2.00
CA ASP A 146 -6.14 -14.31 2.55
C ASP A 146 -7.59 -14.01 2.94
N LEU A 147 -8.57 -14.40 2.12
CA LEU A 147 -9.99 -14.23 2.42
C LEU A 147 -10.38 -14.98 3.70
N ASN A 148 -9.97 -16.24 3.83
CA ASN A 148 -10.25 -17.04 5.02
C ASN A 148 -9.57 -16.47 6.27
N SER A 149 -8.32 -16.02 6.16
CA SER A 149 -7.60 -15.37 7.26
C SER A 149 -8.31 -14.07 7.70
N THR A 150 -8.72 -13.25 6.73
CA THR A 150 -9.43 -11.99 6.99
C THR A 150 -10.80 -12.22 7.61
N ALA A 151 -11.58 -13.14 7.05
CA ALA A 151 -12.89 -13.51 7.59
C ALA A 151 -12.76 -14.08 9.00
N GLY A 152 -11.76 -14.93 9.23
CA GLY A 152 -11.42 -15.44 10.56
C GLY A 152 -11.21 -14.30 11.54
N ARG A 153 -10.25 -13.40 11.25
CA ARG A 153 -9.96 -12.24 12.10
C ARG A 153 -11.20 -11.39 12.37
N TYR A 154 -11.96 -11.06 11.33
CA TYR A 154 -13.15 -10.22 11.42
C TYR A 154 -14.25 -10.86 12.27
N TYR A 155 -14.64 -12.10 11.99
CA TYR A 155 -15.74 -12.77 12.69
C TYR A 155 -15.37 -13.27 14.09
N THR A 156 -14.09 -13.31 14.45
CA THR A 156 -13.62 -13.61 15.81
C THR A 156 -13.22 -12.37 16.60
N ASP A 157 -13.34 -11.16 16.03
CA ASP A 157 -12.97 -9.93 16.71
C ASP A 157 -13.93 -9.66 17.87
N VAL A 158 -13.38 -9.52 19.08
CA VAL A 158 -14.15 -9.19 20.29
C VAL A 158 -14.80 -7.80 20.20
N MET A 159 -14.31 -6.93 19.32
CA MET A 159 -14.78 -5.58 19.07
C MET A 159 -15.65 -5.46 17.81
N ILE A 160 -16.09 -6.57 17.18
CA ILE A 160 -16.84 -6.55 15.91
C ILE A 160 -18.12 -5.69 15.94
N HIS A 161 -18.70 -5.49 17.12
CA HIS A 161 -19.90 -4.67 17.31
C HIS A 161 -19.61 -3.25 17.83
N THR A 162 -18.34 -2.90 18.03
CA THR A 162 -17.93 -1.56 18.47
C THR A 162 -18.01 -0.58 17.31
N PRO A 163 -18.72 0.55 17.45
CA PRO A 163 -18.72 1.61 16.44
C PRO A 163 -17.31 2.18 16.21
N ASN A 164 -16.99 2.53 14.95
CA ASN A 164 -15.68 3.10 14.60
C ASN A 164 -15.32 4.34 15.44
N SER A 165 -16.30 5.17 15.80
CA SER A 165 -16.14 6.36 16.65
C SER A 165 -15.66 6.05 18.08
N GLU A 166 -15.82 4.80 18.54
CA GLU A 166 -15.41 4.35 19.87
C GLU A 166 -14.08 3.59 19.85
N ILE A 167 -13.46 3.36 18.69
CA ILE A 167 -12.20 2.61 18.60
C ILE A 167 -11.04 3.48 19.09
N ALA A 168 -10.81 4.66 18.51
CA ALA A 168 -9.66 5.50 18.83
C ALA A 168 -9.52 5.91 20.31
N PRO A 169 -10.61 6.20 21.06
CA PRO A 169 -10.51 6.52 22.50
C PRO A 169 -10.03 5.36 23.39
N ASN A 170 -10.03 4.13 22.90
CA ASN A 170 -9.74 2.92 23.66
C ASN A 170 -8.35 2.32 23.36
N PHE A 171 -7.50 3.04 22.61
CA PHE A 171 -6.12 2.65 22.26
C PHE A 171 -5.09 3.74 22.60
#